data_AF-A0A520IDW4-F1
#
_entry.id   AF-A0A520IDW4-F1
#
_cell.length_a   1.000
_cell.length_b   1.000
_cell.length_c   1.000
_cell.angle_alpha   90.00
_cell.angle_beta   90.00
_cell.angle_gamma   90.00
#
_symmetry.space_group_name_H-M   'P 1'
#
loop_
_entity.id
_entity.type
_entity.pdbx_description
1 polymer ?
#
loop_
_entity_poly.entity_id
_entity_poly.type
_entity_poly.pdbx_seq_one_letter_code
_entity_poly.pdbx_strand_id
1 'polypeptide(L)'
;KVIDPVLGGSIYFGPVLDMRTLSRHPFWPDAAPQSLGIPMMLGNTAGETRAFIDPEKTRDLTWDDLAARLAPELRIDILPEWVVSEYRLRFPAWSPVEVFYDATTTGRSWRGQVIEAEARARAGYPAWVYQVDFTARTEPARGAFHSIDIALVFGTLAARGSLTGTAADARSASAAMQGAFVAFARTGDPGGSWRRYDLGDRTTMIFDARSRVEHDPRRWQRELFARVPYIQPGT
;
A
#
# COMPACT_ATOMS: atom_id res chain seq x y z
N LYS A 1 5.93 21.06 20.17
CA LYS A 1 5.80 20.84 18.71
C LYS A 1 5.06 22.04 18.13
N VAL A 2 5.52 22.60 17.00
CA VAL A 2 4.77 23.65 16.31
C VAL A 2 3.57 22.99 15.61
N ILE A 3 2.41 23.65 15.69
CA ILE A 3 1.15 23.17 15.10
C ILE A 3 0.99 23.84 13.74
N ASP A 4 0.59 23.08 12.71
CA ASP A 4 0.24 23.65 11.41
C ASP A 4 -0.94 24.63 11.58
N PRO A 5 -0.79 25.92 11.27
CA PRO A 5 -1.82 26.92 11.53
C PRO A 5 -3.01 26.82 10.57
N VAL A 6 -2.90 26.03 9.48
CA VAL A 6 -3.93 25.86 8.46
C VAL A 6 -4.66 24.53 8.66
N LEU A 7 -3.91 23.42 8.79
CA LEU A 7 -4.44 22.07 8.82
C LEU A 7 -4.52 21.47 10.23
N GLY A 8 -3.90 22.11 11.23
CA GLY A 8 -3.69 21.50 12.55
C GLY A 8 -2.68 20.35 12.51
N GLY A 9 -2.38 19.76 13.67
CA GLY A 9 -1.40 18.66 13.76
C GLY A 9 0.05 19.11 13.53
N SER A 10 0.93 18.18 13.13
CA SER A 10 2.32 18.50 12.81
C SER A 10 2.43 19.28 11.51
N ILE A 11 3.35 20.25 11.45
CA ILE A 11 3.70 20.94 10.20
C ILE A 11 4.17 19.90 9.18
N TYR A 12 3.54 19.92 8.00
CA TYR A 12 3.92 19.10 6.87
C TYR A 12 5.03 19.77 6.05
N PHE A 13 6.12 19.05 5.82
CA PHE A 13 7.19 19.45 4.90
C PHE A 13 7.28 18.41 3.78
N GLY A 14 6.75 18.72 2.61
CA GLY A 14 6.79 17.84 1.45
C GLY A 14 6.74 18.59 0.13
N PRO A 15 6.77 17.87 -1.01
CA PRO A 15 6.65 18.48 -2.32
C PRO A 15 5.36 19.30 -2.44
N VAL A 16 5.47 20.49 -3.04
CA VAL A 16 4.33 21.35 -3.34
C VAL A 16 4.32 21.66 -4.84
N LEU A 17 3.14 21.94 -5.37
CA LEU A 17 2.97 22.48 -6.72
C LEU A 17 3.46 23.94 -6.74
N ASP A 18 4.78 24.13 -6.86
CA ASP A 18 5.43 25.45 -6.81
C ASP A 18 5.45 26.18 -8.17
N MET A 19 4.98 25.53 -9.23
CA MET A 19 5.03 26.02 -10.62
C MET A 19 6.44 26.36 -11.12
N ARG A 20 7.48 25.82 -10.46
CA ARG A 20 8.89 26.00 -10.82
C ARG A 20 9.59 24.66 -10.99
N THR A 21 9.59 23.83 -9.97
CA THR A 21 10.12 22.46 -9.98
C THR A 21 9.01 21.46 -10.28
N LEU A 22 7.82 21.68 -9.73
CA LEU A 22 6.62 20.89 -10.00
C LEU A 22 5.58 21.80 -10.66
N SER A 23 5.33 21.58 -11.95
CA SER A 23 4.39 22.38 -12.76
C SER A 23 2.99 21.77 -12.88
N ARG A 24 2.81 20.55 -12.36
CA ARG A 24 1.54 19.85 -12.27
C ARG A 24 1.58 18.80 -11.17
N HIS A 25 0.42 18.39 -10.67
CA HIS A 25 0.35 17.24 -9.77
C HIS A 25 0.67 15.94 -10.54
N PRO A 26 1.45 14.99 -9.99
CA PRO A 26 2.02 13.86 -10.77
C PRO A 26 1.00 12.96 -11.48
N PHE A 27 -0.17 12.74 -10.87
CA PHE A 27 -1.24 11.87 -11.37
C PHE A 27 -2.61 12.56 -11.43
N TRP A 28 -2.62 13.87 -11.68
CA TRP A 28 -3.86 14.63 -11.88
C TRP A 28 -3.73 15.60 -13.08
N PRO A 29 -4.74 15.68 -13.96
CA PRO A 29 -5.92 14.81 -14.03
C PRO A 29 -5.60 13.40 -14.59
N ASP A 30 -4.40 13.21 -15.13
CA ASP A 30 -3.90 11.99 -15.76
C ASP A 30 -2.45 11.69 -15.36
N ALA A 31 -1.86 10.63 -15.92
CA ALA A 31 -0.44 10.32 -15.74
C ALA A 31 0.43 11.40 -16.41
N ALA A 32 1.44 11.92 -15.69
CA ALA A 32 2.30 12.97 -16.20
C ALA A 32 3.04 12.57 -17.51
N PRO A 33 2.90 13.33 -18.62
CA PRO A 33 3.54 13.05 -19.90
C PRO A 33 5.04 12.81 -19.81
N GLN A 34 5.73 13.53 -18.93
CA GLN A 34 7.17 13.45 -18.74
C GLN A 34 7.70 12.06 -18.37
N SER A 35 6.87 11.22 -17.74
CA SER A 35 7.30 9.91 -17.23
C SER A 35 6.68 8.73 -17.97
N LEU A 36 5.81 8.97 -18.97
CA LEU A 36 5.08 7.91 -19.67
C LEU A 36 6.01 6.85 -20.28
N GLY A 37 7.12 7.27 -20.88
CA GLY A 37 8.11 6.37 -21.47
C GLY A 37 8.97 5.58 -20.47
N ILE A 38 8.84 5.81 -19.16
CA ILE A 38 9.62 5.15 -18.11
C ILE A 38 8.82 3.96 -17.57
N PRO A 39 9.28 2.71 -17.74
CA PRO A 39 8.65 1.54 -17.10
C PRO A 39 8.60 1.70 -15.59
N MET A 40 7.51 1.26 -14.95
CA MET A 40 7.35 1.36 -13.49
C MET A 40 7.04 0.01 -12.85
N MET A 41 7.67 -0.25 -11.70
CA MET A 41 7.26 -1.29 -10.77
C MET A 41 6.75 -0.60 -9.50
N LEU A 42 5.51 -0.90 -9.11
CA LEU A 42 4.78 -0.21 -8.05
C LEU A 42 4.44 -1.22 -6.95
N GLY A 43 4.70 -0.84 -5.70
CA GLY A 43 4.68 -1.75 -4.56
C GLY A 43 3.89 -1.23 -3.37
N ASN A 44 3.28 -2.14 -2.64
CA ASN A 44 2.68 -1.87 -1.33
C ASN A 44 2.80 -3.12 -0.44
N THR A 45 2.57 -2.96 0.84
CA THR A 45 2.50 -4.07 1.80
C THR A 45 1.05 -4.33 2.22
N ALA A 46 0.74 -5.55 2.63
CA ALA A 46 -0.64 -5.93 2.94
C ALA A 46 -1.17 -5.22 4.20
N GLY A 47 -0.30 -4.81 5.11
CA GLY A 47 -0.63 -4.12 6.34
C GLY A 47 0.16 -2.84 6.54
N GLU A 48 0.34 -2.01 5.50
CA GLU A 48 1.09 -0.74 5.51
C GLU A 48 0.99 0.03 6.84
N THR A 49 -0.24 0.23 7.31
CA THR A 49 -0.50 1.09 8.47
C THR A 49 -0.07 0.50 9.83
N ARG A 50 0.31 -0.78 9.88
CA ARG A 50 0.86 -1.44 11.09
C ARG A 50 2.23 -0.91 11.53
N ALA A 51 2.94 -0.19 10.65
CA ALA A 51 4.16 0.51 11.03
C ALA A 51 3.87 1.80 11.83
N PHE A 52 2.76 2.46 11.52
CA PHE A 52 2.43 3.80 12.06
C PHE A 52 1.44 3.74 13.21
N ILE A 53 0.57 2.72 13.22
CA ILE A 53 -0.45 2.52 14.25
C ILE A 53 -0.04 1.32 15.10
N ASP A 54 0.44 1.62 16.29
CA ASP A 54 0.92 0.64 17.27
C ASP A 54 -0.16 -0.42 17.59
N PRO A 55 0.15 -1.72 17.55
CA PRO A 55 -0.76 -2.78 17.98
C PRO A 55 -1.33 -2.57 19.37
N GLU A 56 -0.58 -1.96 20.31
CA GLU A 56 -1.09 -1.65 21.65
C GLU A 56 -2.22 -0.63 21.63
N LYS A 57 -2.27 0.26 20.63
CA LYS A 57 -3.42 1.15 20.48
C LYS A 57 -4.64 0.34 20.07
N THR A 58 -4.52 -0.67 19.22
CA THR A 58 -5.69 -1.40 18.69
C THR A 58 -6.11 -2.59 19.55
N ARG A 59 -5.36 -2.91 20.62
CA ARG A 59 -5.57 -4.10 21.45
C ARG A 59 -6.97 -4.23 22.09
N ASP A 60 -7.60 -3.10 22.38
CA ASP A 60 -8.89 -2.98 23.07
C ASP A 60 -10.02 -2.51 22.14
N LEU A 61 -9.78 -2.55 20.82
CA LEU A 61 -10.72 -2.05 19.84
C LEU A 61 -12.00 -2.90 19.81
N THR A 62 -13.13 -2.26 20.08
CA THR A 62 -14.47 -2.86 20.03
C THR A 62 -15.22 -2.41 18.78
N TRP A 63 -16.34 -3.06 18.47
CA TRP A 63 -17.22 -2.61 17.38
C TRP A 63 -17.86 -1.24 17.66
N ASP A 64 -18.11 -0.91 18.93
CA ASP A 64 -18.76 0.33 19.34
C ASP A 64 -17.82 1.53 19.11
N ASP A 65 -16.53 1.36 19.37
CA ASP A 65 -15.54 2.43 19.22
C ASP A 65 -14.85 2.46 17.85
N LEU A 66 -15.02 1.42 17.03
CA LEU A 66 -14.25 1.24 15.79
C LEU A 66 -14.39 2.42 14.83
N ALA A 67 -15.61 2.89 14.57
CA ALA A 67 -15.85 3.99 13.64
C ALA A 67 -15.18 5.29 14.11
N ALA A 68 -15.35 5.64 15.39
CA ALA A 68 -14.76 6.83 16.00
C ALA A 68 -13.22 6.79 15.96
N ARG A 69 -12.64 5.61 16.17
CA ARG A 69 -11.18 5.40 16.15
C ARG A 69 -10.60 5.32 14.74
N LEU A 70 -11.37 4.86 13.77
CA LEU A 70 -11.00 4.78 12.35
C LEU A 70 -11.00 6.17 11.69
N ALA A 71 -11.95 7.04 12.06
CA ALA A 71 -12.14 8.37 11.48
C ALA A 71 -10.85 9.21 11.34
N PRO A 72 -10.04 9.43 12.40
CA PRO A 72 -8.83 10.25 12.29
C PRO A 72 -7.72 9.62 11.44
N GLU A 73 -7.76 8.31 11.21
CA GLU A 73 -6.74 7.58 10.45
C GLU A 73 -7.01 7.52 8.95
N LEU A 74 -8.28 7.57 8.54
CA LEU A 74 -8.69 7.55 7.12
C LEU A 74 -8.38 8.86 6.40
N ARG A 75 -8.62 10.02 7.04
CA ARG A 75 -8.33 11.36 6.48
C ARG A 75 -8.89 11.59 5.07
N ILE A 76 -10.06 11.02 4.79
CA ILE A 76 -10.82 11.17 3.55
C ILE A 76 -12.28 11.48 3.90
N ASP A 77 -13.00 12.09 2.98
CA ASP A 77 -14.42 12.45 3.13
C ASP A 77 -15.33 11.22 2.94
N ILE A 78 -15.29 10.29 3.90
CA ILE A 78 -16.11 9.06 3.91
C ILE A 78 -16.62 8.81 5.32
N LEU A 79 -17.89 8.41 5.47
CA LEU A 79 -18.50 8.16 6.76
C LEU A 79 -17.90 6.87 7.40
N PRO A 80 -17.17 6.95 8.52
CA PRO A 80 -16.50 5.79 9.12
C PRO A 80 -17.46 4.68 9.56
N GLU A 81 -18.65 5.04 10.06
CA GLU A 81 -19.70 4.10 10.45
C GLU A 81 -20.17 3.28 9.25
N TRP A 82 -20.34 3.93 8.09
CA TRP A 82 -20.70 3.25 6.86
C TRP A 82 -19.58 2.30 6.42
N VAL A 83 -18.31 2.74 6.43
CA VAL A 83 -17.16 1.87 6.11
C VAL A 83 -17.17 0.63 7.01
N VAL A 84 -17.30 0.81 8.32
CA VAL A 84 -17.38 -0.31 9.28
C VAL A 84 -18.54 -1.24 8.96
N SER A 85 -19.72 -0.71 8.64
CA SER A 85 -20.89 -1.52 8.30
C SER A 85 -20.66 -2.38 7.04
N GLU A 86 -20.05 -1.81 6.01
CA GLU A 86 -19.73 -2.51 4.76
C GLU A 86 -18.70 -3.63 5.00
N TYR A 87 -17.67 -3.35 5.81
CA TYR A 87 -16.68 -4.37 6.20
C TYR A 87 -17.30 -5.53 6.98
N ARG A 88 -18.22 -5.25 7.91
CA ARG A 88 -18.91 -6.29 8.68
C ARG A 88 -19.79 -7.17 7.80
N LEU A 89 -20.46 -6.57 6.81
CA LEU A 89 -21.26 -7.32 5.84
C LEU A 89 -20.38 -8.19 4.95
N ARG A 90 -19.22 -7.67 4.50
CA ARG A 90 -18.32 -8.39 3.60
C ARG A 90 -17.51 -9.48 4.29
N PHE A 91 -17.04 -9.21 5.50
CA PHE A 91 -16.13 -10.06 6.26
C PHE A 91 -16.67 -10.33 7.67
N PRO A 92 -17.76 -11.11 7.81
CA PRO A 92 -18.44 -11.31 9.09
C PRO A 92 -17.58 -12.03 10.14
N ALA A 93 -16.50 -12.69 9.74
CA ALA A 93 -15.58 -13.39 10.63
C ALA A 93 -14.40 -12.52 11.10
N TRP A 94 -14.21 -11.33 10.54
CA TRP A 94 -13.10 -10.44 10.92
C TRP A 94 -13.38 -9.75 12.25
N SER A 95 -12.33 -9.60 13.03
CA SER A 95 -12.29 -8.80 14.25
C SER A 95 -12.29 -7.29 13.95
N PRO A 96 -12.64 -6.43 14.92
CA PRO A 96 -12.50 -4.98 14.79
C PRO A 96 -11.08 -4.55 14.39
N VAL A 97 -10.05 -5.23 14.90
CA VAL A 97 -8.64 -4.94 14.61
C VAL A 97 -8.29 -5.25 13.16
N GLU A 98 -8.79 -6.36 12.61
CA GLU A 98 -8.59 -6.69 11.19
C GLU A 98 -9.27 -5.67 10.29
N VAL A 99 -10.52 -5.29 10.58
CA VAL A 99 -11.23 -4.24 9.83
C VAL A 99 -10.48 -2.91 9.91
N PHE A 100 -10.02 -2.53 11.10
CA PHE A 100 -9.29 -1.28 11.29
C PHE A 100 -8.04 -1.20 10.41
N TYR A 101 -7.13 -2.19 10.50
CA TYR A 101 -5.89 -2.16 9.74
C TYR A 101 -6.09 -2.33 8.22
N ASP A 102 -7.09 -3.11 7.80
CA ASP A 102 -7.40 -3.25 6.37
C ASP A 102 -7.99 -1.94 5.83
N ALA A 103 -8.94 -1.32 6.53
CA ALA A 103 -9.56 -0.06 6.13
C ALA A 103 -8.54 1.09 6.09
N THR A 104 -7.67 1.23 7.10
CA THR A 104 -6.63 2.26 7.08
C THR A 104 -5.58 2.00 6.00
N THR A 105 -5.22 0.73 5.75
CA THR A 105 -4.27 0.41 4.68
C THR A 105 -4.86 0.71 3.30
N THR A 106 -6.09 0.29 3.04
CA THR A 106 -6.72 0.38 1.71
C THR A 106 -7.32 1.75 1.42
N GLY A 107 -7.81 2.46 2.44
CA GLY A 107 -8.38 3.80 2.34
C GLY A 107 -7.34 4.93 2.36
N ARG A 108 -6.11 4.66 2.85
CA ARG A 108 -5.03 5.67 2.91
C ARG A 108 -3.77 5.21 2.19
N SER A 109 -3.00 4.26 2.74
CA SER A 109 -1.64 3.99 2.25
C SER A 109 -1.58 3.34 0.86
N TRP A 110 -2.58 2.54 0.48
CA TRP A 110 -2.61 1.85 -0.81
C TRP A 110 -3.16 2.71 -1.96
N ARG A 111 -4.00 3.71 -1.64
CA ARG A 111 -4.73 4.53 -2.64
C ARG A 111 -3.81 5.19 -3.66
N GLY A 112 -2.68 5.73 -3.21
CA GLY A 112 -1.70 6.39 -4.09
C GLY A 112 -1.19 5.44 -5.18
N GLN A 113 -0.79 4.22 -4.80
CA GLN A 113 -0.33 3.20 -5.73
C GLN A 113 -1.42 2.82 -6.74
N VAL A 114 -2.67 2.64 -6.29
CA VAL A 114 -3.79 2.32 -7.20
C VAL A 114 -4.02 3.43 -8.21
N ILE A 115 -4.04 4.69 -7.77
CA ILE A 115 -4.22 5.84 -8.66
C ILE A 115 -3.12 5.91 -9.70
N GLU A 116 -1.86 5.73 -9.29
CA GLU A 116 -0.70 5.70 -10.18
C GLU A 116 -0.79 4.56 -11.20
N ALA A 117 -1.05 3.33 -10.73
CA ALA A 117 -1.16 2.15 -11.59
C ALA A 117 -2.30 2.28 -12.61
N GLU A 118 -3.49 2.73 -12.18
CA GLU A 118 -4.62 2.89 -13.08
C GLU A 118 -4.46 4.08 -14.05
N ALA A 119 -3.84 5.19 -13.62
CA ALA A 119 -3.52 6.30 -14.51
C ALA A 119 -2.53 5.89 -15.60
N ARG A 120 -1.53 5.07 -15.24
CA ARG A 120 -0.58 4.48 -16.19
C ARG A 120 -1.26 3.53 -17.17
N ALA A 121 -2.11 2.64 -16.67
CA ALA A 121 -2.86 1.71 -17.52
C ALA A 121 -3.78 2.44 -18.50
N ARG A 122 -4.49 3.50 -18.06
CA ARG A 122 -5.31 4.36 -18.94
C ARG A 122 -4.49 5.04 -20.04
N ALA A 123 -3.26 5.44 -19.74
CA ALA A 123 -2.37 6.04 -20.72
C ALA A 123 -1.73 5.01 -21.69
N GLY A 124 -1.89 3.70 -21.43
CA GLY A 124 -1.35 2.64 -22.28
C GLY A 124 0.14 2.35 -22.09
N TYR A 125 0.73 2.76 -20.95
CA TYR A 125 2.17 2.59 -20.69
C TYR A 125 2.45 1.47 -19.66
N PRO A 126 3.59 0.75 -19.78
CA PRO A 126 3.88 -0.39 -18.92
C PRO A 126 4.03 -0.03 -17.45
N ALA A 127 3.28 -0.74 -16.60
CA ALA A 127 3.49 -0.80 -15.16
C ALA A 127 3.31 -2.24 -14.67
N TRP A 128 4.00 -2.60 -13.59
CA TRP A 128 3.85 -3.87 -12.89
C TRP A 128 3.55 -3.58 -11.42
N VAL A 129 2.50 -4.21 -10.88
CA VAL A 129 2.06 -3.97 -9.50
C VAL A 129 2.36 -5.20 -8.66
N TYR A 130 2.92 -4.98 -7.47
CA TYR A 130 3.10 -6.01 -6.46
C TYR A 130 2.50 -5.61 -5.11
N GLN A 131 2.14 -6.64 -4.34
CA GLN A 131 1.78 -6.53 -2.93
C GLN A 131 2.65 -7.51 -2.13
N VAL A 132 3.16 -7.07 -0.98
CA VAL A 132 3.87 -7.95 -0.05
C VAL A 132 2.92 -8.45 1.03
N ASP A 133 2.67 -9.74 1.02
CA ASP A 133 1.90 -10.46 2.04
C ASP A 133 2.82 -11.09 3.10
N PHE A 134 4.12 -11.22 2.82
CA PHE A 134 5.09 -11.72 3.78
C PHE A 134 5.04 -10.90 5.08
N THR A 135 4.80 -11.57 6.21
CA THR A 135 4.65 -10.91 7.50
C THR A 135 5.93 -10.99 8.33
N ALA A 136 6.15 -9.99 9.18
CA ALA A 136 7.23 -9.98 10.16
C ALA A 136 7.28 -11.29 10.97
N ARG A 137 8.47 -11.87 11.11
CA ARG A 137 8.69 -13.13 11.86
C ARG A 137 9.22 -12.88 13.25
N THR A 138 10.02 -11.84 13.45
CA THR A 138 10.57 -11.50 14.78
C THR A 138 9.62 -10.64 15.61
N GLU A 139 8.64 -9.99 14.97
CA GLU A 139 7.56 -9.24 15.65
C GLU A 139 6.22 -9.49 14.93
N PRO A 140 5.57 -10.66 15.11
CA PRO A 140 4.41 -11.07 14.33
C PRO A 140 3.21 -10.09 14.33
N ALA A 141 3.03 -9.33 15.42
CA ALA A 141 1.97 -8.33 15.54
C ALA A 141 2.07 -7.21 14.48
N ARG A 142 3.26 -6.98 13.90
CA ARG A 142 3.47 -6.03 12.81
C ARG A 142 2.89 -6.50 11.47
N GLY A 143 2.65 -7.79 11.28
CA GLY A 143 2.17 -8.31 10.00
C GLY A 143 3.10 -7.93 8.84
N ALA A 144 2.53 -7.73 7.65
CA ALA A 144 3.24 -7.17 6.50
C ALA A 144 3.22 -5.62 6.55
N PHE A 145 3.98 -5.05 7.49
CA PHE A 145 4.01 -3.61 7.75
C PHE A 145 4.72 -2.82 6.64
N HIS A 146 4.51 -1.50 6.60
CA HIS A 146 5.27 -0.59 5.73
C HIS A 146 6.78 -0.83 5.86
N SER A 147 7.51 -0.83 4.75
CA SER A 147 8.96 -1.05 4.68
C SER A 147 9.48 -2.48 4.92
N ILE A 148 8.62 -3.47 5.17
CA ILE A 148 9.09 -4.87 5.34
C ILE A 148 9.77 -5.42 4.08
N ASP A 149 9.38 -4.91 2.92
CA ASP A 149 9.89 -5.27 1.61
C ASP A 149 11.34 -4.86 1.39
N ILE A 150 11.85 -3.83 2.07
CA ILE A 150 13.22 -3.35 1.92
C ILE A 150 14.24 -4.47 2.19
N ALA A 151 14.13 -5.15 3.33
CA ALA A 151 15.06 -6.23 3.67
C ALA A 151 14.95 -7.42 2.70
N LEU A 152 13.76 -7.68 2.18
CA LEU A 152 13.50 -8.74 1.20
C LEU A 152 14.13 -8.41 -0.16
N VAL A 153 13.93 -7.18 -0.66
CA VAL A 153 14.46 -6.70 -1.95
C VAL A 153 15.99 -6.62 -1.93
N PHE A 154 16.60 -6.19 -0.83
CA PHE A 154 18.06 -6.06 -0.74
C PHE A 154 18.78 -7.34 -0.27
N GLY A 155 18.06 -8.39 0.12
CA GLY A 155 18.65 -9.60 0.66
C GLY A 155 19.31 -9.42 2.04
N THR A 156 18.95 -8.35 2.77
CA THR A 156 19.57 -7.95 4.04
C THR A 156 18.79 -8.46 5.25
N LEU A 157 18.31 -9.71 5.19
CA LEU A 157 17.39 -10.30 6.17
C LEU A 157 17.92 -10.27 7.62
N ALA A 158 19.24 -10.35 7.80
CA ALA A 158 19.92 -10.33 9.10
C ALA A 158 20.36 -8.93 9.55
N ALA A 159 20.07 -7.88 8.78
CA ALA A 159 20.47 -6.52 9.14
C ALA A 159 19.72 -6.04 10.40
N ARG A 160 20.38 -5.17 11.18
CA ARG A 160 19.77 -4.53 12.35
C ARG A 160 18.48 -3.81 11.95
N GLY A 161 17.39 -4.11 12.65
CA GLY A 161 16.07 -3.53 12.38
C GLY A 161 15.22 -4.31 11.38
N SER A 162 15.78 -5.33 10.70
CA SER A 162 14.97 -6.24 9.89
C SER A 162 14.06 -7.08 10.78
N LEU A 163 12.77 -7.14 10.42
CA LEU A 163 11.77 -7.96 11.10
C LEU A 163 11.36 -9.21 10.32
N THR A 164 12.00 -9.48 9.18
CA THR A 164 11.65 -10.59 8.29
C THR A 164 11.98 -11.96 8.88
N GLY A 165 12.91 -12.01 9.85
CA GLY A 165 13.62 -13.24 10.20
C GLY A 165 14.53 -13.72 9.06
N THR A 166 15.24 -14.81 9.30
CA THR A 166 16.24 -15.36 8.35
C THR A 166 15.96 -16.80 7.92
N ALA A 167 14.79 -17.34 8.29
CA ALA A 167 14.40 -18.72 7.99
C ALA A 167 14.12 -18.94 6.49
N ALA A 168 13.82 -20.20 6.13
CA ALA A 168 13.69 -20.61 4.73
C ALA A 168 12.60 -19.83 3.98
N ASP A 169 11.50 -19.53 4.65
CA ASP A 169 10.38 -18.74 4.13
C ASP A 169 10.79 -17.30 3.78
N ALA A 170 11.52 -16.62 4.67
CA ALA A 170 12.05 -15.28 4.44
C ALA A 170 13.06 -15.27 3.28
N ARG A 171 13.92 -16.28 3.21
CA ARG A 171 14.86 -16.46 2.09
C ARG A 171 14.14 -16.69 0.77
N SER A 172 13.05 -17.47 0.76
CA SER A 172 12.23 -17.70 -0.43
C SER A 172 11.54 -16.41 -0.91
N ALA A 173 10.92 -15.66 0.00
CA ALA A 173 10.30 -14.37 -0.33
C ALA A 173 11.35 -13.38 -0.88
N SER A 174 12.50 -13.28 -0.22
CA SER A 174 13.60 -12.41 -0.63
C SER A 174 14.18 -12.79 -1.99
N ALA A 175 14.38 -14.08 -2.27
CA ALA A 175 14.88 -14.54 -3.56
C ALA A 175 13.89 -14.21 -4.69
N ALA A 176 12.58 -14.34 -4.46
CA ALA A 176 11.55 -13.99 -5.43
C ALA A 176 11.56 -12.48 -5.74
N MET A 177 11.62 -11.63 -4.71
CA MET A 177 11.66 -10.17 -4.90
C MET A 177 12.96 -9.73 -5.59
N GLN A 178 14.12 -10.22 -5.13
CA GLN A 178 15.41 -9.92 -5.77
C GLN A 178 15.41 -10.32 -7.25
N GLY A 179 14.92 -11.52 -7.58
CA GLY A 179 14.85 -11.99 -8.96
C GLY A 179 14.03 -11.04 -9.85
N ALA A 180 12.85 -10.63 -9.40
CA ALA A 180 11.98 -9.73 -10.15
C ALA A 180 12.58 -8.32 -10.29
N PHE A 181 13.14 -7.75 -9.21
CA PHE A 181 13.76 -6.43 -9.24
C PHE A 181 15.00 -6.40 -10.13
N VAL A 182 15.86 -7.43 -10.08
CA VAL A 182 17.03 -7.55 -10.96
C VAL A 182 16.62 -7.72 -12.42
N ALA A 183 15.60 -8.54 -12.71
CA ALA A 183 15.08 -8.70 -14.06
C ALA A 183 14.56 -7.35 -14.60
N PHE A 184 13.71 -6.67 -13.83
CA PHE A 184 13.17 -5.37 -14.19
C PHE A 184 14.25 -4.31 -14.40
N ALA A 185 15.27 -4.25 -13.53
CA ALA A 185 16.39 -3.31 -13.70
C ALA A 185 17.19 -3.57 -14.99
N ARG A 186 17.26 -4.82 -15.46
CA ARG A 186 18.01 -5.19 -16.67
C ARG A 186 17.22 -4.97 -17.97
N THR A 187 15.92 -5.20 -17.96
CA THR A 187 15.11 -5.30 -19.20
C THR A 187 13.88 -4.42 -19.21
N GLY A 188 13.51 -3.82 -18.07
CA GLY A 188 12.23 -3.17 -17.87
C GLY A 188 11.05 -4.15 -17.71
N ASP A 189 11.30 -5.46 -17.59
CA ASP A 189 10.30 -6.51 -17.41
C ASP A 189 10.72 -7.48 -16.29
N PRO A 190 9.94 -7.65 -15.21
CA PRO A 190 10.27 -8.57 -14.12
C PRO A 190 10.19 -10.06 -14.51
N GLY A 191 9.58 -10.38 -15.66
CA GLY A 191 9.49 -11.74 -16.20
C GLY A 191 8.49 -12.66 -15.50
N GLY A 192 8.52 -13.94 -15.88
CA GLY A 192 7.64 -14.97 -15.36
C GLY A 192 6.19 -14.82 -15.84
N SER A 193 5.23 -15.18 -14.99
CA SER A 193 3.79 -15.01 -15.24
C SER A 193 3.27 -13.63 -14.84
N TRP A 194 4.13 -12.72 -14.37
CA TRP A 194 3.76 -11.38 -13.93
C TRP A 194 3.52 -10.45 -15.12
N ARG A 195 2.30 -10.51 -15.65
CA ARG A 195 1.86 -9.64 -16.75
C ARG A 195 1.78 -8.18 -16.29
N ARG A 196 1.91 -7.26 -17.27
CA ARG A 196 1.69 -5.83 -17.07
C ARG A 196 0.32 -5.58 -16.45
N TYR A 197 0.26 -4.56 -15.61
CA TYR A 197 -0.98 -4.10 -15.01
C TYR A 197 -1.88 -3.45 -16.09
N ASP A 198 -3.14 -3.86 -16.11
CA ASP A 198 -4.20 -3.29 -16.94
C ASP A 198 -5.50 -3.16 -16.14
N LEU A 199 -6.48 -2.46 -16.69
CA LEU A 199 -7.76 -2.18 -16.02
C LEU A 199 -8.75 -3.35 -16.05
N GLY A 200 -8.50 -4.39 -16.85
CA GLY A 200 -9.32 -5.60 -16.91
C GLY A 200 -8.91 -6.58 -15.82
N ASP A 201 -7.67 -7.07 -15.89
CA ASP A 201 -7.16 -8.14 -15.04
C ASP A 201 -6.57 -7.62 -13.72
N ARG A 202 -6.03 -6.39 -13.72
CA ARG A 202 -5.30 -5.78 -12.58
C ARG A 202 -4.29 -6.74 -11.95
N THR A 203 -3.57 -7.44 -12.83
CA THR A 203 -2.61 -8.48 -12.46
C THR A 203 -1.59 -7.95 -11.45
N THR A 204 -1.48 -8.64 -10.31
CA THR A 204 -0.61 -8.24 -9.20
C THR A 204 0.25 -9.42 -8.75
N MET A 205 1.54 -9.19 -8.59
CA MET A 205 2.42 -10.17 -7.96
C MET A 205 2.30 -10.08 -6.43
N ILE A 206 1.90 -11.18 -5.81
CA ILE A 206 1.88 -11.33 -4.36
C ILE A 206 3.21 -11.94 -3.91
N PHE A 207 4.01 -11.16 -3.19
CA PHE A 207 5.24 -11.63 -2.58
C PHE A 207 4.99 -12.15 -1.17
N ASP A 208 5.27 -13.44 -1.00
CA ASP A 208 5.22 -14.17 0.27
C ASP A 208 6.22 -15.34 0.21
N ALA A 209 6.32 -16.14 1.28
CA ALA A 209 7.07 -17.39 1.33
C ALA A 209 6.77 -18.30 0.12
N ARG A 210 5.52 -18.26 -0.36
CA ARG A 210 5.08 -18.81 -1.64
C ARG A 210 4.44 -17.70 -2.47
N SER A 211 5.26 -17.05 -3.28
CA SER A 211 4.83 -15.96 -4.15
C SER A 211 3.94 -16.47 -5.29
N ARG A 212 2.97 -15.66 -5.71
CA ARG A 212 1.96 -16.03 -6.71
C ARG A 212 1.43 -14.80 -7.42
N VAL A 213 0.88 -14.98 -8.61
CA VAL A 213 0.13 -13.93 -9.31
C VAL A 213 -1.34 -14.03 -8.91
N GLU A 214 -1.95 -12.88 -8.61
CA GLU A 214 -3.39 -12.75 -8.41
C GLU A 214 -3.99 -11.74 -9.38
N HIS A 215 -5.25 -11.96 -9.74
CA HIS A 215 -6.04 -11.06 -10.58
C HIS A 215 -6.98 -10.24 -9.68
N ASP A 216 -6.84 -8.92 -9.77
CA ASP A 216 -7.63 -7.96 -9.01
C ASP A 216 -7.72 -8.25 -7.49
N PRO A 217 -6.58 -8.42 -6.78
CA PRO A 217 -6.61 -8.57 -5.33
C PRO A 217 -7.21 -7.32 -4.70
N ARG A 218 -7.99 -7.50 -3.62
CA ARG A 218 -8.67 -6.41 -2.89
C ARG A 218 -9.63 -5.58 -3.75
N ARG A 219 -10.20 -6.18 -4.82
CA ARG A 219 -11.23 -5.55 -5.67
C ARG A 219 -12.30 -4.83 -4.87
N TRP A 220 -12.86 -5.50 -3.86
CA TRP A 220 -13.94 -4.94 -3.03
C TRP A 220 -13.49 -3.69 -2.27
N GLN A 221 -12.32 -3.72 -1.62
CA GLN A 221 -11.77 -2.56 -0.94
C GLN A 221 -11.47 -1.41 -1.90
N ARG A 222 -10.87 -1.69 -3.07
CA ARG A 222 -10.65 -0.67 -4.10
C ARG A 222 -11.96 0.02 -4.45
N GLU A 223 -12.99 -0.77 -4.76
CA GLU A 223 -14.29 -0.25 -5.16
C GLU A 223 -14.93 0.56 -4.05
N LEU A 224 -14.89 0.07 -2.80
CA LEU A 224 -15.39 0.77 -1.61
C LEU A 224 -14.81 2.19 -1.55
N PHE A 225 -13.48 2.33 -1.57
CA PHE A 225 -12.80 3.61 -1.44
C PHE A 225 -12.74 4.44 -2.74
N ALA A 226 -13.05 3.86 -3.90
CA ALA A 226 -13.15 4.60 -5.16
C ALA A 226 -14.34 5.59 -5.20
N ARG A 227 -15.28 5.49 -4.24
CA ARG A 227 -16.44 6.38 -4.13
C ARG A 227 -16.09 7.81 -3.71
N VAL A 228 -14.89 8.03 -3.20
CA VAL A 228 -14.45 9.34 -2.69
C VAL A 228 -13.11 9.73 -3.32
N PRO A 229 -12.87 11.03 -3.56
CA PRO A 229 -11.55 11.51 -3.97
C PRO A 229 -10.49 11.15 -2.93
N TYR A 230 -9.25 10.96 -3.39
CA TYR A 230 -8.11 10.80 -2.48
C TYR A 230 -7.10 11.91 -2.75
N ILE A 231 -6.81 12.66 -1.70
CA ILE A 231 -5.66 13.54 -1.62
C ILE A 231 -4.82 12.96 -0.51
N GLN A 232 -3.55 12.65 -0.79
CA GLN A 232 -2.67 12.12 0.23
C GLN A 232 -2.55 13.15 1.35
N PRO A 233 -3.01 12.83 2.58
CA PRO A 233 -2.73 13.69 3.70
C PRO A 233 -1.21 13.67 3.90
N GLY A 234 -0.60 14.84 4.04
CA GLY A 234 0.78 14.93 4.50
C GLY A 234 1.00 14.11 5.78
N THR A 235 2.25 13.71 6.04
CA THR A 235 2.62 12.93 7.23
C THR A 235 2.34 13.68 8.53
#